data_AF-A0A7Z2VJE0-F1
#
_entry.id   AF-A0A7Z2VJE0-F1
#
_cell.length_a   1.000
_cell.length_b   1.000
_cell.length_c   1.000
_cell.angle_alpha   90.00
_cell.angle_beta   90.00
_cell.angle_gamma   90.00
#
_symmetry.space_group_name_H-M   'P 1'
#
loop_
_entity.id
_entity.type
_entity.pdbx_description
1 polymer ?
#
loop_
_entity_poly.entity_id
_entity_poly.type
_entity_poly.pdbx_seq_one_letter_code
_entity_poly.pdbx_strand_id
1 'polypeptide(L)'
;MLNVMLFLHIVGAVGMGVYAIMPFVVGKFKQLSGTAQEGLATGLISGGRVGQYALVLQLLTGGYLISNSDAGDYTVAWMVVVIVIFVALGALSGIVQAPLKRIAAASVNGENASSSISRVQTISAIIFILFLVIIWLMQVPWYK
;
A
#
# COMPACT_ATOMS: atom_id res chain seq x y z
N MET A 1 2.40 -11.40 -25.11
CA MET A 1 2.34 -11.55 -23.65
C MET A 1 2.95 -10.35 -22.92
N LEU A 2 4.15 -9.90 -23.30
CA LEU A 2 4.84 -8.74 -22.69
C LEU A 2 3.95 -7.50 -22.53
N ASN A 3 3.32 -7.02 -23.61
CA ASN A 3 2.45 -5.82 -23.56
C ASN A 3 1.26 -5.98 -22.59
N VAL A 4 0.70 -7.18 -22.49
CA VAL A 4 -0.40 -7.47 -21.56
C VAL A 4 0.11 -7.40 -20.12
N MET A 5 1.28 -7.99 -19.84
CA MET A 5 1.87 -7.96 -18.51
C MET A 5 2.29 -6.54 -18.10
N LEU A 6 2.84 -5.75 -19.02
CA LEU A 6 3.13 -4.33 -18.80
C LEU A 6 1.85 -3.53 -18.51
N PHE A 7 0.79 -3.74 -19.29
CA PHE A 7 -0.49 -3.10 -19.05
C PHE A 7 -1.04 -3.43 -17.66
N LEU A 8 -1.07 -4.71 -17.29
CA LEU A 8 -1.50 -5.15 -15.96
C LEU A 8 -0.58 -4.61 -14.85
N HIS A 9 0.71 -4.48 -15.12
CA HIS A 9 1.65 -3.90 -14.17
C HIS A 9 1.35 -2.42 -13.92
N ILE A 10 1.04 -1.66 -14.96
CA ILE A 10 0.63 -0.26 -14.83
C ILE A 10 -0.71 -0.16 -14.08
N VAL A 11 -1.68 -1.02 -14.38
CA VAL A 11 -2.97 -1.08 -13.66
C VAL A 11 -2.74 -1.39 -12.17
N GLY A 12 -1.86 -2.33 -11.86
CA GLY A 12 -1.44 -2.63 -10.49
C GLY A 12 -0.81 -1.41 -9.80
N ALA A 13 0.09 -0.71 -10.48
CA ALA A 13 0.70 0.51 -9.95
C ALA A 13 -0.33 1.61 -9.66
N VAL A 14 -1.31 1.82 -10.55
CA VAL A 14 -2.42 2.77 -10.34
C VAL A 14 -3.26 2.37 -9.12
N GLY A 15 -3.60 1.09 -8.99
CA GLY A 15 -4.35 0.58 -7.83
C GLY A 15 -3.60 0.76 -6.50
N MET A 16 -2.27 0.66 -6.52
CA MET A 16 -1.43 0.96 -5.37
C MET A 16 -1.39 2.44 -4.99
N GLY A 17 -1.94 3.34 -5.80
CA GLY A 17 -2.08 4.77 -5.49
C GLY A 17 -2.84 5.06 -4.19
N VAL A 18 -3.62 4.11 -3.68
CA VAL A 18 -4.21 4.19 -2.33
C VAL A 18 -3.15 4.41 -1.24
N TYR A 19 -1.95 3.85 -1.40
CA TYR A 19 -0.83 4.01 -0.48
C TYR A 19 -0.22 5.42 -0.52
N ALA A 20 -0.31 6.11 -1.67
CA ALA A 20 0.13 7.50 -1.80
C ALA A 20 -0.79 8.45 -1.02
N ILE A 21 -2.10 8.23 -1.07
CA ILE A 21 -3.07 9.16 -0.47
C ILE A 21 -3.35 8.88 1.01
N MET A 22 -3.10 7.64 1.46
CA MET A 22 -3.44 7.18 2.80
C MET A 22 -3.03 8.13 3.94
N PRO A 23 -1.77 8.61 4.06
CA PRO A 23 -1.37 9.47 5.19
C PRO A 23 -2.18 10.76 5.30
N PHE A 24 -2.59 11.34 4.17
CA PHE A 24 -3.37 12.58 4.15
C PHE A 24 -4.81 12.36 4.57
N VAL A 25 -5.39 11.23 4.15
CA VAL A 25 -6.74 10.82 4.50
C VAL A 25 -6.84 10.47 5.99
N VAL A 26 -5.92 9.66 6.52
CA VAL A 26 -5.90 9.29 7.95
C VAL A 26 -5.54 10.48 8.86
N GLY A 27 -4.89 11.51 8.32
CA GLY A 27 -4.65 12.78 9.03
C GLY A 27 -5.94 13.47 9.48
N LYS A 28 -7.09 13.17 8.84
CA LYS A 28 -8.37 13.80 9.12
C LYS A 28 -9.12 13.21 10.32
N PHE A 29 -8.78 12.00 10.79
CA PHE A 29 -9.53 11.33 11.87
C PHE A 29 -9.80 12.20 13.09
N LYS A 30 -8.79 12.95 13.57
CA LYS A 30 -8.91 13.80 14.78
C LYS A 30 -9.86 14.99 14.62
N GLN A 31 -10.23 15.34 13.39
CA GLN A 31 -11.11 16.46 13.07
C GLN A 31 -12.57 16.01 12.87
N LEU A 32 -12.82 14.69 12.87
CA LEU A 32 -14.10 14.09 12.54
C LEU A 32 -14.88 13.71 13.80
N SER A 33 -16.21 13.79 13.71
CA SER A 33 -17.14 13.21 14.70
C SER A 33 -17.07 11.68 14.69
N GLY A 34 -17.60 11.02 15.72
CA GLY A 34 -17.60 9.55 15.83
C GLY A 34 -18.13 8.86 14.56
N THR A 35 -19.34 9.21 14.11
CA THR A 35 -19.93 8.63 12.89
C THR A 35 -19.10 8.89 11.63
N ALA A 36 -18.47 10.07 11.52
CA ALA A 36 -17.60 10.38 10.39
C ALA A 36 -16.26 9.61 10.46
N GLN A 37 -15.73 9.35 11.65
CA GLN A 37 -14.58 8.46 11.86
C GLN A 37 -14.91 7.03 11.46
N GLU A 38 -16.09 6.51 11.80
CA GLU A 38 -16.55 5.18 11.39
C GLU A 38 -16.60 5.04 9.86
N GLY A 39 -17.23 5.99 9.18
CA GLY A 39 -17.32 6.01 7.73
C GLY A 39 -15.94 6.06 7.07
N LEU A 40 -15.05 6.92 7.57
CA LEU A 40 -13.67 6.99 7.09
C LEU A 40 -12.90 5.70 7.31
N ALA A 41 -12.99 5.11 8.51
CA ALA A 41 -12.32 3.86 8.85
C ALA A 41 -12.80 2.71 7.97
N THR A 42 -14.12 2.59 7.75
CA THR A 42 -14.71 1.57 6.88
C THR A 42 -14.30 1.75 5.42
N GLY A 43 -14.29 3.00 4.93
CA GLY A 43 -13.79 3.33 3.60
C GLY A 43 -12.32 2.93 3.42
N LEU A 44 -11.47 3.21 4.40
CA LEU A 44 -10.05 2.84 4.40
C LEU A 44 -9.82 1.32 4.50
N ILE A 45 -10.67 0.59 5.21
CA ILE A 45 -10.61 -0.88 5.23
C ILE A 45 -10.87 -1.44 3.83
N SER A 46 -11.93 -0.96 3.17
CA SER A 46 -12.26 -1.36 1.80
C SER A 46 -11.18 -0.94 0.79
N GLY A 47 -10.71 0.31 0.87
CA GLY A 47 -9.63 0.82 0.03
C GLY A 47 -8.31 0.05 0.23
N GLY A 48 -8.01 -0.36 1.47
CA GLY A 48 -6.85 -1.20 1.76
C GLY A 48 -6.90 -2.55 1.07
N ARG A 49 -8.09 -3.17 0.92
CA ARG A 49 -8.24 -4.41 0.14
C ARG A 49 -7.93 -4.20 -1.34
N VAL A 50 -8.38 -3.08 -1.92
CA VAL A 50 -8.03 -2.69 -3.30
C VAL A 50 -6.51 -2.57 -3.44
N GLY A 51 -5.85 -1.88 -2.52
CA GLY A 51 -4.39 -1.77 -2.49
C GLY A 51 -3.69 -3.12 -2.36
N GLN A 52 -4.23 -4.06 -1.58
CA GLN A 52 -3.67 -5.40 -1.45
C GLN A 52 -3.81 -6.22 -2.73
N TYR A 53 -4.97 -6.19 -3.39
CA TYR A 53 -5.15 -6.87 -4.68
C TYR A 53 -4.24 -6.27 -5.75
N ALA A 54 -4.09 -4.94 -5.78
CA ALA A 54 -3.16 -4.26 -6.66
C ALA A 54 -1.69 -4.67 -6.39
N LEU A 55 -1.32 -4.85 -5.12
CA LEU A 55 0.02 -5.31 -4.73
C LEU A 55 0.27 -6.76 -5.17
N VAL A 56 -0.72 -7.65 -5.01
CA VAL A 56 -0.63 -9.03 -5.54
C VAL A 56 -0.46 -9.02 -7.06
N LEU A 57 -1.25 -8.21 -7.77
CA LEU A 57 -1.12 -8.03 -9.22
C LEU A 57 0.29 -7.55 -9.58
N GLN A 58 0.88 -6.63 -8.80
CA GLN A 58 2.24 -6.16 -9.02
C GLN A 58 3.32 -7.20 -8.81
N LEU A 59 3.20 -8.03 -7.77
CA LEU A 59 4.15 -9.10 -7.54
C LEU A 59 4.12 -10.13 -8.68
N LEU A 60 2.93 -10.49 -9.16
CA LEU A 60 2.79 -11.48 -10.24
C LEU A 60 3.30 -10.94 -11.57
N THR A 61 2.89 -9.73 -11.94
CA THR A 61 3.30 -9.11 -13.22
C THR A 61 4.77 -8.71 -13.19
N GLY A 62 5.26 -8.13 -12.10
CA GLY A 62 6.67 -7.79 -11.93
C GLY A 62 7.57 -9.03 -11.92
N GLY A 63 7.14 -10.10 -11.24
CA GLY A 63 7.84 -11.38 -11.27
C GLY A 63 7.94 -11.97 -12.68
N TYR A 64 6.86 -11.91 -13.47
CA TYR A 64 6.89 -12.27 -14.89
C TYR A 64 7.89 -11.39 -15.66
N LEU A 65 7.83 -10.07 -15.50
CA LEU A 65 8.68 -9.13 -16.24
C LEU A 65 10.16 -9.37 -15.94
N ILE A 66 10.53 -9.59 -14.68
CA ILE A 66 11.92 -9.90 -14.28
C ILE A 66 12.39 -11.27 -14.82
N SER A 67 11.49 -12.25 -14.86
CA SER A 67 11.84 -13.63 -15.27
C SER A 67 11.94 -13.81 -16.78
N ASN A 68 11.32 -12.92 -17.56
CA ASN A 68 11.39 -12.96 -19.02
C ASN A 68 12.46 -12.00 -19.49
N SER A 69 13.40 -12.52 -20.28
CA SER A 69 14.65 -11.87 -20.74
C SER A 69 14.47 -10.54 -21.48
N ASP A 70 13.25 -10.17 -21.84
CA ASP A 70 12.95 -8.98 -22.63
C ASP A 70 12.89 -7.68 -21.78
N ALA A 71 12.87 -7.77 -20.44
CA ALA A 71 12.72 -6.59 -19.57
C ALA A 71 14.04 -5.91 -19.17
N GLY A 72 15.18 -6.63 -19.20
CA GLY A 72 16.50 -6.05 -18.94
C GLY A 72 17.38 -6.90 -18.02
N ASP A 73 18.69 -6.68 -18.12
CA ASP A 73 19.70 -7.42 -17.36
C ASP A 73 19.89 -6.80 -15.96
N TYR A 74 18.86 -6.92 -15.11
CA TYR A 74 18.86 -6.34 -13.77
C TYR A 74 19.85 -7.05 -12.83
N THR A 75 20.41 -6.31 -11.88
CA THR A 75 21.23 -6.90 -10.82
C THR A 75 20.38 -7.70 -9.84
N VAL A 76 20.95 -8.77 -9.28
CA VAL A 76 20.30 -9.56 -8.20
C VAL A 76 20.00 -8.68 -6.98
N ALA A 77 20.88 -7.72 -6.67
CA ALA A 77 20.70 -6.78 -5.57
C ALA A 77 19.41 -5.96 -5.72
N TRP A 78 19.14 -5.42 -6.91
CA TRP A 78 17.92 -4.64 -7.16
C TRP A 78 16.67 -5.50 -7.00
N MET A 79 16.67 -6.72 -7.57
CA MET A 79 15.53 -7.65 -7.48
C MET A 79 15.20 -7.97 -6.02
N VAL A 80 16.21 -8.27 -5.20
CA VAL A 80 16.03 -8.58 -3.77
C VAL A 80 15.44 -7.39 -3.03
N VAL A 81 15.99 -6.18 -3.22
CA VAL A 81 15.50 -4.97 -2.55
C VAL A 81 14.06 -4.68 -2.91
N VAL A 82 13.69 -4.75 -4.19
CA VAL A 82 12.33 -4.56 -4.68
C VAL A 82 11.36 -5.55 -4.04
N ILE A 83 11.68 -6.84 -4.05
CA ILE A 83 10.83 -7.89 -3.49
C ILE A 83 10.61 -7.66 -1.99
N VAL A 84 11.68 -7.34 -1.24
CA VAL A 84 11.59 -7.07 0.21
C VAL A 84 10.65 -5.88 0.49
N ILE A 85 10.75 -4.80 -0.28
CA ILE A 85 9.87 -3.64 -0.12
C ILE A 85 8.41 -3.98 -0.43
N PHE A 86 8.14 -4.76 -1.49
CA PHE A 86 6.78 -5.23 -1.78
C PHE A 86 6.19 -6.08 -0.65
N VAL A 87 6.97 -7.01 -0.08
CA VAL A 87 6.55 -7.81 1.07
C VAL A 87 6.28 -6.93 2.28
N ALA A 88 7.15 -5.94 2.55
CA ALA A 88 6.95 -4.99 3.63
C ALA A 88 5.66 -4.15 3.45
N LEU A 89 5.39 -3.67 2.24
CA LEU A 89 4.15 -2.97 1.90
C LEU A 89 2.92 -3.87 2.13
N GLY A 90 2.97 -5.13 1.70
CA GLY A 90 1.90 -6.11 1.92
C GLY A 90 1.64 -6.35 3.41
N ALA A 91 2.71 -6.57 4.19
CA ALA A 91 2.63 -6.79 5.63
C ALA A 91 2.05 -5.57 6.36
N LEU A 92 2.57 -4.36 6.11
CA LEU A 92 2.09 -3.13 6.74
C LEU A 92 0.65 -2.80 6.36
N SER A 93 0.29 -3.01 5.08
CA SER A 93 -1.09 -2.88 4.59
C SER A 93 -2.05 -3.86 5.26
N GLY A 94 -1.59 -5.06 5.64
CA GLY A 94 -2.35 -6.00 6.47
C GLY A 94 -2.46 -5.54 7.92
N ILE A 95 -1.35 -5.13 8.53
CA ILE A 95 -1.28 -4.73 9.95
C ILE A 95 -2.16 -3.50 10.22
N VAL A 96 -2.24 -2.53 9.31
CA VAL A 96 -3.04 -1.30 9.49
C VAL A 96 -4.56 -1.58 9.56
N GLN A 97 -5.02 -2.73 9.06
CA GLN A 97 -6.45 -3.09 9.08
C GLN A 97 -6.99 -3.29 10.49
N ALA A 98 -6.18 -3.82 11.41
CA ALA A 98 -6.60 -4.07 12.78
C ALA A 98 -6.96 -2.78 13.55
N PRO A 99 -6.08 -1.75 13.63
CA PRO A 99 -6.45 -0.51 14.28
C PRO A 99 -7.56 0.25 13.53
N LEU A 100 -7.68 0.16 12.21
CA LEU A 100 -8.83 0.72 11.47
C LEU A 100 -10.16 0.12 11.94
N LYS A 101 -10.24 -1.21 12.07
CA LYS A 101 -11.44 -1.89 12.60
C LYS A 101 -11.77 -1.46 14.03
N ARG A 102 -10.74 -1.23 14.86
CA ARG A 102 -10.94 -0.72 16.22
C ARG A 102 -11.47 0.71 16.24
N ILE A 103 -11.02 1.58 15.33
CA ILE A 103 -11.58 2.94 15.20
C ILE A 103 -13.06 2.87 14.87
N ALA A 104 -13.44 2.06 13.87
CA ALA A 104 -14.86 1.91 13.50
C ALA A 104 -15.72 1.41 14.67
N ALA A 105 -15.25 0.40 15.41
CA ALA A 105 -15.98 -0.13 16.58
C ALA A 105 -16.09 0.90 17.72
N ALA A 106 -14.99 1.58 18.05
CA ALA A 106 -14.97 2.60 19.11
C ALA A 106 -15.89 3.78 18.79
N SER A 107 -15.98 4.17 17.51
CA SER A 107 -16.89 5.22 17.04
C SER A 107 -18.37 4.91 17.29
N VAL A 108 -18.78 3.64 17.15
CA VAL A 108 -20.15 3.19 17.43
C VAL A 108 -20.43 3.17 18.93
N ASN A 109 -19.45 2.76 19.74
CA ASN A 109 -19.60 2.64 21.20
C ASN A 109 -19.38 3.96 21.97
N GLY A 110 -19.01 5.05 21.29
CA GLY A 110 -18.64 6.30 21.94
C GLY A 110 -17.33 6.22 22.73
N GLU A 111 -16.45 5.28 22.40
CA GLU A 111 -15.19 5.02 23.07
C GLU A 111 -14.03 5.86 22.49
N ASN A 112 -12.95 5.98 23.26
CA ASN A 112 -11.77 6.71 22.83
C ASN A 112 -10.89 5.85 21.88
N ALA A 113 -10.78 6.27 20.61
CA ALA A 113 -9.98 5.61 19.58
C ALA A 113 -8.59 6.25 19.33
N SER A 114 -8.16 7.23 20.14
CA SER A 114 -6.98 8.06 19.87
C SER A 114 -5.69 7.27 19.64
N SER A 115 -5.45 6.20 20.42
CA SER A 115 -4.27 5.33 20.26
C SER A 115 -4.28 4.58 18.93
N SER A 116 -5.46 4.09 18.50
CA SER A 116 -5.62 3.42 17.21
C SER A 116 -5.47 4.40 16.05
N ILE A 117 -5.99 5.62 16.18
CA ILE A 117 -5.82 6.70 15.19
C ILE A 117 -4.34 7.02 15.01
N SER A 118 -3.60 7.26 16.08
CA SER A 118 -2.16 7.54 16.01
C SER A 118 -1.39 6.38 15.38
N ARG A 119 -1.73 5.13 15.70
CA ARG A 119 -1.10 3.95 15.08
C ARG A 119 -1.37 3.87 13.57
N VAL A 120 -2.60 4.12 13.13
CA VAL A 120 -2.93 4.18 11.70
C VAL A 120 -2.12 5.27 11.02
N GLN A 121 -2.04 6.47 11.60
CA GLN A 121 -1.27 7.59 11.04
C GLN A 121 0.21 7.25 10.85
N THR A 122 0.85 6.64 11.86
CA THR A 122 2.26 6.22 11.76
C THR A 122 2.45 5.16 10.67
N ILE A 123 1.63 4.11 10.65
CA ILE A 123 1.78 3.03 9.66
C ILE A 123 1.52 3.56 8.24
N SER A 124 0.52 4.40 8.04
CA SER A 124 0.22 5.02 6.74
C SER A 124 1.37 5.91 6.25
N ALA A 125 2.06 6.62 7.14
CA ALA A 125 3.25 7.39 6.78
C ALA A 125 4.41 6.48 6.34
N ILE A 126 4.64 5.36 7.04
CA ILE A 126 5.67 4.38 6.65
C ILE A 126 5.34 3.76 5.29
N ILE A 127 4.09 3.34 5.09
CA ILE A 127 3.59 2.81 3.81
C ILE A 127 3.83 3.81 2.68
N PHE A 128 3.52 5.09 2.91
CA PHE A 128 3.73 6.16 1.94
C PHE A 128 5.20 6.29 1.54
N ILE A 129 6.12 6.32 2.52
CA ILE A 129 7.56 6.43 2.26
C ILE A 129 8.03 5.21 1.45
N LEU A 130 7.67 4.00 1.87
CA LEU A 130 8.02 2.77 1.13
C LEU A 130 7.46 2.78 -0.29
N PHE A 131 6.26 3.34 -0.49
CA PHE A 131 5.65 3.46 -1.81
C PHE A 131 6.41 4.46 -2.70
N LEU A 132 6.90 5.57 -2.16
CA LEU A 132 7.77 6.48 -2.92
C LEU A 132 9.11 5.81 -3.27
N VAL A 133 9.69 5.07 -2.34
CA VAL A 133 10.95 4.34 -2.58
C VAL A 133 10.77 3.29 -3.68
N ILE A 134 9.67 2.52 -3.68
CA ILE A 134 9.46 1.51 -4.72
C ILE A 134 9.25 2.15 -6.09
N ILE A 135 8.53 3.28 -6.17
CA ILE A 135 8.40 4.06 -7.43
C ILE A 135 9.78 4.50 -7.92
N TRP A 136 10.62 5.03 -7.04
CA TRP A 136 11.97 5.45 -7.39
C TRP A 136 12.83 4.29 -7.93
N LEU A 137 12.80 3.13 -7.25
CA LEU A 137 13.55 1.94 -7.66
C LEU A 137 13.07 1.39 -9.02
N MET A 138 11.78 1.53 -9.33
CA MET A 138 11.22 1.16 -10.64
C MET A 138 11.61 2.14 -11.74
N GLN A 139 11.72 3.44 -11.41
CA GLN A 139 12.14 4.47 -12.35
C GLN A 139 13.64 4.38 -12.67
N VAL A 140 14.47 4.02 -11.68
CA VAL A 140 15.93 3.95 -11.80
C VAL A 140 16.42 2.56 -11.35
N PRO A 141 16.17 1.51 -12.17
CA PRO A 141 16.61 0.16 -11.85
C PRO A 141 18.13 0.00 -12.01
N TRP A 142 18.70 -0.96 -11.29
CA TRP A 142 20.14 -1.25 -11.36
C TRP A 142 20.41 -2.38 -12.34
N TYR A 143 21.22 -2.09 -13.36
CA TYR A 143 21.62 -3.04 -14.40
C TYR A 143 23.01 -3.61 -14.13
N LYS A 144 23.29 -4.78 -14.70
CA LYS A 144 24.63 -5.41 -14.65
C LYS A 144 25.67 -4.63 -15.44
#